data_AF-A0A952LJG6-F1
#
_entry.id   AF-A0A952LJG6-F1
#
_cell.length_a   1.000
_cell.length_b   1.000
_cell.length_c   1.000
_cell.angle_alpha   90.00
_cell.angle_beta   90.00
_cell.angle_gamma   90.00
#
_symmetry.space_group_name_H-M   'P 1'
#
loop_
_entity.id
_entity.type
_entity.pdbx_description
1 polymer ?
#
loop_
_entity_poly.entity_id
_entity_poly.type
_entity_poly.pdbx_seq_one_letter_code
_entity_poly.pdbx_strand_id
1 'polypeptide(L)'
;MENLLPAQLGLAPALILVGISFLTSAISATFGLGGGVAMLIALLTFTPPVVALPAHAIIQIGSNCGRAAMMRSHIMPDIVLWMVPGIIVGVIIGSQVFVSLPLHWLESV
;
A
#
# COMPACT_ATOMS: atom_id res chain seq x y z
N MET A 1 -4.33 0.19 -24.43
CA MET A 1 -3.60 0.77 -23.28
C MET A 1 -4.50 1.66 -22.41
N GLU A 2 -5.66 2.11 -22.89
CA GLU A 2 -6.60 2.94 -22.13
C GLU A 2 -7.34 2.23 -20.98
N ASN A 3 -7.25 0.90 -20.87
CA ASN A 3 -7.92 0.09 -19.83
C ASN A 3 -7.02 -0.30 -18.64
N LEU A 4 -5.77 0.18 -18.57
CA LEU A 4 -4.84 -0.18 -17.48
C LEU A 4 -4.67 0.90 -16.42
N LEU A 5 -5.07 2.14 -16.71
CA LEU A 5 -4.93 3.27 -15.79
C LEU A 5 -6.31 3.67 -15.23
N PRO A 6 -6.40 4.05 -13.95
CA PRO A 6 -7.61 4.67 -13.43
C PRO A 6 -7.93 5.92 -14.26
N ALA A 7 -9.21 6.20 -14.52
CA ALA A 7 -9.63 7.35 -15.32
C ALA A 7 -9.12 8.70 -14.77
N GLN A 8 -8.73 8.73 -13.49
CA GLN A 8 -8.19 9.91 -12.81
C GLN A 8 -6.65 10.04 -12.93
N LEU A 9 -5.95 9.05 -13.51
CA LEU A 9 -4.49 9.00 -13.53
C LEU A 9 -3.93 9.04 -14.96
N GLY A 10 -3.20 10.11 -15.28
CA GLY A 10 -2.41 10.17 -16.51
C GLY A 10 -1.20 9.23 -16.48
N LEU A 11 -0.60 9.01 -17.65
CA LEU A 11 0.58 8.13 -17.80
C LEU A 11 1.79 8.61 -16.99
N ALA A 12 2.05 9.92 -16.95
CA ALA A 12 3.21 10.46 -16.23
C ALA A 12 3.13 10.25 -14.70
N PRO A 13 2.04 10.61 -14.01
CA PRO A 13 1.85 10.24 -12.60
C PRO A 13 1.96 8.74 -12.35
N ALA A 14 1.42 7.90 -13.24
CA ALA A 14 1.51 6.45 -13.12
C ALA A 14 2.97 5.97 -13.08
N LEU A 15 3.80 6.44 -14.02
CA LEU A 15 5.23 6.09 -14.07
C LEU A 15 5.99 6.60 -12.85
N ILE A 16 5.66 7.81 -12.37
CA ILE A 16 6.23 8.36 -11.13
C ILE A 16 5.88 7.46 -9.94
N LEU A 17 4.62 7.07 -9.79
CA LEU A 17 4.17 6.21 -8.71
C LEU A 17 4.79 4.82 -8.76
N VAL A 18 5.06 4.27 -9.95
CA VAL A 18 5.84 3.04 -10.10
C VAL A 18 7.26 3.22 -9.56
N GLY A 19 7.93 4.31 -9.92
CA GLY A 19 9.25 4.65 -9.39
C GLY A 19 9.26 4.84 -7.87
N ILE A 20 8.26 5.56 -7.33
CA ILE A 20 8.08 5.75 -5.90
C ILE A 20 7.81 4.41 -5.20
N SER A 21 6.97 3.54 -5.76
CA SER A 21 6.71 2.21 -5.20
C SER A 21 7.97 1.36 -5.07
N PHE A 22 8.92 1.49 -5.99
CA PHE A 22 10.21 0.82 -5.89
C PHE A 22 11.06 1.42 -4.76
N LEU A 23 11.16 2.75 -4.70
CA LEU A 23 11.92 3.46 -3.67
C LEU A 23 11.36 3.19 -2.26
N THR A 24 10.05 3.21 -2.08
CA THR A 24 9.41 2.93 -0.80
C THR A 24 9.56 1.47 -0.38
N SER A 25 9.66 0.54 -1.34
CA SER A 25 10.04 -0.84 -1.06
C SER A 25 11.47 -0.95 -0.53
N ALA A 26 12.41 -0.22 -1.14
CA ALA A 26 13.79 -0.15 -0.69
C ALA A 26 13.89 0.41 0.73
N ILE A 27 13.19 1.52 1.02
CA ILE A 27 13.08 2.10 2.38
C ILE A 27 12.54 1.05 3.37
N SER A 28 11.49 0.32 2.99
CA SER A 28 10.92 -0.73 3.84
C SER A 28 11.90 -1.89 4.06
N ALA A 29 12.71 -2.23 3.06
CA ALA A 29 13.73 -3.28 3.18
C ALA A 29 14.88 -2.87 4.10
N THR A 30 15.31 -1.60 4.05
CA THR A 30 16.46 -1.10 4.82
C THR A 30 16.09 -0.73 6.25
N PHE A 31 14.95 -0.09 6.46
CA PHE A 31 14.52 0.44 7.77
C PHE A 31 13.42 -0.39 8.44
N GLY A 32 12.83 -1.36 7.73
CA GLY A 32 11.76 -2.20 8.24
C GLY A 32 10.38 -1.53 8.35
N LEU A 33 10.27 -0.21 8.11
CA LEU A 33 9.02 0.54 8.27
C LEU A 33 8.95 1.79 7.38
N GLY A 34 7.75 2.37 7.26
CA GLY A 34 7.53 3.71 6.69
C GLY A 34 7.24 3.77 5.19
N GLY A 35 7.69 2.79 4.39
CA GLY A 35 7.49 2.85 2.93
C GLY A 35 6.03 2.89 2.49
N GLY A 36 5.14 2.15 3.15
CA GLY A 36 3.70 2.20 2.84
C GLY A 36 3.05 3.55 3.13
N VAL A 37 3.48 4.23 4.20
CA VAL A 37 3.01 5.59 4.53
C VAL A 37 3.50 6.58 3.47
N ALA A 38 4.77 6.49 3.09
CA ALA A 38 5.32 7.34 2.03
C ALA A 38 4.61 7.11 0.68
N MET A 39 4.27 5.86 0.35
CA MET A 39 3.51 5.53 -0.85
C MET A 39 2.08 6.09 -0.79
N LEU A 40 1.42 6.00 0.37
CA LEU A 40 0.09 6.57 0.57
C LEU A 40 0.10 8.09 0.39
N ILE A 41 1.08 8.79 0.98
CA ILE A 41 1.26 10.24 0.81
C ILE A 41 1.46 10.61 -0.66
N ALA A 42 2.27 9.83 -1.39
CA ALA A 42 2.47 10.04 -2.82
C ALA A 42 1.15 9.88 -3.61
N LEU A 43 0.34 8.86 -3.29
CA LEU A 43 -0.97 8.67 -3.93
C LEU A 43 -1.94 9.82 -3.62
N LEU A 44 -1.96 10.31 -2.38
CA LEU A 44 -2.80 11.44 -1.96
C LEU A 44 -2.45 12.74 -2.72
N THR A 45 -1.24 12.86 -3.26
CA THR A 45 -0.83 14.00 -4.10
C THR A 45 -1.52 14.00 -5.47
N PHE A 46 -1.96 12.84 -5.96
CA PHE A 46 -2.51 12.68 -7.32
C PHE A 46 -3.96 12.19 -7.34
N THR A 47 -4.47 11.66 -6.24
CA THR A 47 -5.78 11.01 -6.18
C THR A 47 -6.51 11.34 -4.89
N PRO A 48 -7.84 11.39 -4.91
CA PRO A 48 -8.61 11.59 -3.70
C PRO A 48 -8.42 10.41 -2.74
N PRO A 49 -8.57 10.62 -1.42
CA PRO A 49 -8.33 9.61 -0.38
C PRO A 49 -9.09 8.29 -0.59
N VAL A 50 -10.31 8.37 -1.12
CA VAL A 50 -11.16 7.21 -1.46
C VAL A 50 -10.57 6.31 -2.55
N VAL A 51 -9.69 6.86 -3.41
CA VAL A 51 -8.95 6.11 -4.43
C VAL A 51 -7.56 5.74 -3.93
N ALA A 52 -6.88 6.66 -3.23
CA ALA A 52 -5.52 6.48 -2.72
C ALA A 52 -5.42 5.29 -1.75
N LEU A 53 -6.37 5.15 -0.81
CA LEU A 53 -6.35 4.09 0.19
C LEU A 53 -6.51 2.69 -0.42
N PRO A 54 -7.47 2.38 -1.31
CA PRO A 54 -7.47 1.08 -1.98
C PRO A 54 -6.24 0.87 -2.88
N ALA A 55 -5.82 1.89 -3.63
CA ALA A 55 -4.68 1.79 -4.53
C ALA A 55 -3.38 1.48 -3.81
N HIS A 56 -3.12 2.12 -2.66
CA HIS A 56 -1.89 1.86 -1.88
C HIS A 56 -1.85 0.40 -1.41
N ALA A 57 -2.99 -0.21 -1.09
CA ALA A 57 -3.04 -1.57 -0.56
C ALA A 57 -2.67 -2.58 -1.65
N ILE A 58 -3.18 -2.38 -2.87
CA ILE A 58 -2.85 -3.19 -4.04
C ILE A 58 -1.34 -3.05 -4.37
N ILE A 59 -0.84 -1.82 -4.40
CA ILE A 59 0.58 -1.54 -4.64
C ILE A 59 1.45 -2.19 -3.56
N GLN A 60 1.00 -2.17 -2.30
CA GLN A 60 1.73 -2.73 -1.18
C GLN A 60 1.74 -4.26 -1.19
N ILE A 61 0.66 -4.91 -1.65
CA ILE A 61 0.65 -6.36 -1.90
C ILE A 61 1.74 -6.70 -2.90
N GLY A 62 1.76 -6.04 -4.06
CA GLY A 62 2.80 -6.28 -5.08
C GLY A 62 4.22 -6.03 -4.55
N SER A 63 4.45 -4.88 -3.91
CA SER A 63 5.75 -4.49 -3.37
C SER A 63 6.26 -5.41 -2.26
N ASN A 64 5.39 -5.78 -1.31
CA ASN A 64 5.75 -6.68 -0.22
C ASN A 64 5.95 -8.12 -0.71
N CYS A 65 5.12 -8.60 -1.63
CA CYS A 65 5.30 -9.93 -2.23
C CYS A 65 6.61 -10.01 -3.02
N GLY A 66 6.93 -8.99 -3.81
CA GLY A 66 8.22 -8.90 -4.52
C GLY A 66 9.40 -8.95 -3.56
N ARG A 67 9.33 -8.16 -2.47
CA ARG A 67 10.36 -8.17 -1.42
C ARG A 67 10.46 -9.53 -0.71
N ALA A 68 9.33 -10.14 -0.36
CA ALA A 68 9.29 -11.45 0.26
C ALA A 68 9.89 -12.53 -0.67
N ALA A 69 9.61 -12.49 -1.96
CA ALA A 69 10.18 -13.41 -2.94
C ALA A 69 11.71 -13.24 -3.10
N MET A 70 12.18 -11.98 -3.13
CA MET A 70 13.61 -11.64 -3.21
C MET A 70 14.36 -12.03 -1.93
N MET A 71 13.75 -11.80 -0.76
CA MET A 71 14.35 -12.05 0.55
C MET A 71 13.96 -13.39 1.15
N ARG A 72 13.40 -14.33 0.37
CA ARG A 72 12.78 -15.57 0.87
C ARG A 72 13.69 -16.41 1.78
N SER A 73 15.00 -16.40 1.53
CA SER A 73 15.99 -17.12 2.34
C SER A 73 16.20 -16.53 3.73
N HIS A 74 15.78 -15.28 3.94
CA HIS A 74 15.88 -14.54 5.20
C HIS A 74 14.53 -14.44 5.93
N ILE A 75 13.49 -15.08 5.42
CA ILE A 75 12.18 -15.11 6.07
C ILE A 75 12.20 -16.15 7.19
N MET A 76 11.80 -15.72 8.39
CA MET A 76 11.61 -16.59 9.55
C MET A 76 10.14 -17.05 9.60
N PRO A 77 9.81 -18.29 9.18
CA PRO A 77 8.42 -18.74 9.04
C PRO A 77 7.66 -18.74 10.37
N ASP A 78 8.35 -19.03 11.48
CA ASP A 78 7.73 -19.01 12.82
C ASP A 78 7.19 -17.63 13.17
N ILE A 79 7.94 -16.57 12.87
CA ILE A 79 7.50 -15.18 13.10
C ILE A 79 6.30 -14.85 12.21
N VAL A 80 6.36 -15.24 10.94
CA VAL A 80 5.25 -15.01 10.00
C VAL A 80 3.98 -15.69 10.49
N LEU A 81 4.07 -16.93 10.97
CA LEU A 81 2.92 -17.69 11.48
C LEU A 81 2.28 -17.00 12.68
N TRP A 82 3.08 -16.47 13.61
CA TRP A 82 2.57 -15.70 14.76
C TRP A 82 1.96 -14.36 14.36
N MET A 83 2.40 -13.77 13.25
CA MET A 83 1.89 -12.48 12.77
C MET A 83 0.53 -12.61 12.06
N VAL A 84 0.28 -13.73 11.36
CA VAL A 84 -0.93 -13.95 10.54
C VAL A 84 -2.24 -13.75 11.31
N PRO A 85 -2.46 -14.31 12.51
CA PRO A 85 -3.69 -14.07 13.26
C PRO A 85 -3.91 -12.59 13.58
N GLY A 86 -2.85 -11.87 13.94
CA GLY A 86 -2.90 -10.43 14.21
C GLY A 86 -3.28 -9.63 12.96
N ILE A 87 -2.75 -10.01 11.79
CA ILE A 87 -3.13 -9.39 10.50
C ILE A 87 -4.61 -9.64 10.22
N ILE A 88 -5.10 -10.87 10.36
CA ILE A 88 -6.51 -11.21 10.10
C ILE A 88 -7.44 -10.37 10.99
N VAL A 89 -7.17 -10.35 12.29
CA VAL A 89 -7.96 -9.56 13.25
C VAL A 89 -7.88 -8.07 12.93
N GLY A 90 -6.69 -7.55 12.65
CA GLY A 90 -6.47 -6.15 12.30
C GLY A 90 -7.19 -5.74 11.01
N VAL A 91 -7.17 -6.58 9.98
CA VAL A 91 -7.89 -6.34 8.71
C VAL A 91 -9.39 -6.34 8.94
N ILE A 92 -9.92 -7.31 9.70
CA ILE A 92 -11.36 -7.36 10.01
C ILE A 92 -11.77 -6.07 10.73
N ILE A 93 -11.11 -5.72 11.84
CA ILE A 93 -11.45 -4.52 12.62
C ILE A 93 -11.26 -3.25 11.78
N GLY A 94 -10.11 -3.10 11.11
CA GLY A 94 -9.78 -1.93 10.31
C GLY A 94 -10.75 -1.71 9.15
N SER A 95 -11.19 -2.79 8.50
CA SER A 95 -12.19 -2.72 7.41
C SER A 95 -13.54 -2.22 7.91
N GLN A 96 -14.00 -2.68 9.09
CA GLN A 96 -15.26 -2.21 9.67
C GLN A 96 -15.20 -0.73 10.05
N VAL A 97 -14.08 -0.30 10.64
CA VAL A 97 -13.85 1.12 10.95
C VAL A 97 -13.86 1.95 9.67
N PHE A 98 -13.13 1.52 8.63
CA PHE A 98 -13.03 2.27 7.38
C PHE A 98 -14.39 2.46 6.70
N VAL A 99 -15.20 1.41 6.62
CA VAL A 99 -16.54 1.47 5.99
C VAL A 99 -17.53 2.31 6.82
N SER A 100 -17.29 2.43 8.13
CA SER A 100 -18.13 3.23 9.03
C SER A 100 -17.75 4.72 9.05
N LEU A 101 -16.63 5.12 8.44
CA LEU A 101 -16.18 6.52 8.41
C LEU A 101 -17.08 7.36 7.49
N PRO A 102 -17.53 8.55 7.94
CA PRO A 102 -18.23 9.46 7.04
C PRO A 102 -17.26 9.98 5.97
N LEU A 103 -17.70 9.96 4.71
CA LEU A 103 -16.88 10.33 3.54
C LEU A 103 -16.17 11.70 3.68
N HIS A 104 -16.82 12.68 4.31
CA HIS A 104 -16.24 14.00 4.51
C HIS A 104 -14.98 14.02 5.40
N TRP A 105 -14.77 13.01 6.26
CA TRP A 105 -13.53 12.87 7.02
C TRP A 105 -12.38 12.45 6.12
N LEU A 106 -12.65 11.59 5.15
CA LEU A 106 -11.65 11.15 4.19
C LEU A 106 -11.26 12.30 3.28
N GLU A 107 -12.23 13.10 2.81
CA GLU A 107 -11.98 14.26 1.93
C GLU A 107 -11.19 15.40 2.58
N SER A 108 -11.12 15.44 3.92
CA SER A 108 -10.41 16.48 4.67
C SER A 108 -8.91 16.21 4.88
N VAL A 109 -8.42 15.03 4.47
CA VAL A 109 -7.04 14.56 4.61
C VAL A 109 -6.23 14.77 3.33
#